data_AF-A0ABD5T8C9-F1
#
_entry.id   AF-A0ABD5T8C9-F1
#
_cell.length_a   1.000
_cell.length_b   1.000
_cell.length_c   1.000
_cell.angle_alpha   90.00
_cell.angle_beta   90.00
_cell.angle_gamma   90.00
#
_symmetry.space_group_name_H-M   'P 1'
#
loop_
_entity.id
_entity.type
_entity.pdbx_description
1 polymer ?
#
loop_
_entity_poly.entity_id
_entity_poly.type
_entity_poly.pdbx_seq_one_letter_code
_entity_poly.pdbx_strand_id
1 'polypeptide(L)'
;MSVSNRVPDGLKGPLGAASLGVMILGLVVGYIFTMLGITLFLGLNGIEGISSTEALIVIGTGLACIIAGYAGWKGFMGFAY
;
A
#
# COMPACT_ATOMS: atom_id res chain seq x y z
N MET A 1 -15.92 9.76 17.29
CA MET A 1 -15.47 11.13 16.98
C MET A 1 -14.66 11.07 15.70
N SER A 2 -15.03 11.82 14.66
CA SER A 2 -14.23 11.90 13.43
C SER A 2 -12.86 12.51 13.75
N VAL A 3 -11.78 11.92 13.22
CA VAL A 3 -10.41 12.44 13.37
C VAL A 3 -10.31 13.86 12.81
N SER A 4 -11.16 14.20 11.84
CA SER A 4 -11.39 15.55 11.31
C SER A 4 -11.65 16.61 12.41
N ASN A 5 -12.34 16.26 13.50
CA ASN A 5 -12.66 17.24 14.57
C ASN A 5 -11.46 17.59 15.45
N ARG A 6 -10.33 16.89 15.31
CA ARG A 6 -9.09 17.15 16.07
C ARG A 6 -8.06 17.94 15.28
N VAL A 7 -8.33 18.22 14.00
CA VAL A 7 -7.38 18.87 13.09
C VAL A 7 -7.95 20.21 12.61
N PRO A 8 -7.15 21.29 12.62
CA PRO A 8 -7.58 22.60 12.09
C PRO A 8 -8.08 22.50 10.65
N ASP A 9 -9.14 23.24 10.30
CA ASP A 9 -9.80 23.14 8.99
C ASP A 9 -8.86 23.38 7.80
N GLY A 10 -7.85 24.24 7.96
CA GLY A 10 -6.84 24.50 6.92
C GLY A 10 -5.90 23.33 6.62
N LEU A 11 -5.77 22.37 7.54
CA LEU A 11 -4.89 21.20 7.40
C LEU A 11 -5.62 19.96 6.85
N LYS A 12 -6.96 19.95 6.87
CA LYS A 12 -7.78 18.82 6.39
C LYS A 12 -7.55 18.51 4.91
N GLY A 13 -7.47 19.54 4.07
CA GLY A 13 -7.20 19.40 2.63
C GLY A 13 -5.84 18.77 2.33
N PRO A 14 -4.72 19.32 2.83
CA PRO A 14 -3.39 18.75 2.65
C PRO A 14 -3.25 17.32 3.21
N LEU A 15 -3.81 17.03 4.39
CA LEU A 15 -3.79 15.69 4.98
C LEU A 15 -4.63 14.68 4.17
N GLY A 16 -5.77 15.11 3.63
CA GLY A 16 -6.56 14.32 2.68
C GLY A 16 -5.74 13.98 1.44
N ALA A 17 -5.12 14.98 0.80
CA ALA A 17 -4.29 14.78 -0.39
C ALA A 17 -3.09 13.84 -0.11
N ALA A 18 -2.40 14.01 1.01
CA ALA A 18 -1.31 13.13 1.41
C ALA A 18 -1.79 11.68 1.65
N SER A 19 -2.94 11.50 2.30
CA SER A 19 -3.53 10.18 2.55
C SER A 19 -3.95 9.49 1.25
N LEU A 20 -4.46 10.25 0.29
CA LEU A 20 -4.78 9.77 -1.05
C LEU A 20 -3.51 9.37 -1.82
N GLY A 21 -2.43 10.13 -1.68
CA GLY A 21 -1.10 9.76 -2.20
C GLY A 21 -0.59 8.44 -1.63
N VAL A 22 -0.67 8.26 -0.30
CA VAL A 22 -0.31 7.00 0.38
C VAL A 22 -1.17 5.84 -0.12
N MET A 23 -2.46 6.07 -0.35
CA MET A 23 -3.34 5.05 -0.92
C MET A 23 -2.85 4.60 -2.30
N ILE A 24 -2.70 5.55 -3.24
CA ILE A 24 -2.34 5.23 -4.62
C ILE A 24 -0.98 4.54 -4.65
N LEU A 25 0.03 5.08 -3.96
CA LEU A 25 1.36 4.49 -3.94
C LEU A 25 1.36 3.12 -3.28
N GLY A 26 0.68 2.94 -2.15
CA GLY A 26 0.59 1.65 -1.46
C GLY A 26 -0.06 0.57 -2.33
N LEU A 27 -1.12 0.91 -3.06
CA LEU A 27 -1.79 -0.02 -3.97
C LEU A 27 -0.96 -0.33 -5.21
N VAL A 28 -0.35 0.67 -5.85
CA VAL A 28 0.46 0.47 -7.07
C VAL A 28 1.72 -0.34 -6.75
N VAL A 29 2.50 0.09 -5.77
CA VAL A 29 3.73 -0.59 -5.35
C VAL A 29 3.40 -1.97 -4.79
N GLY A 30 2.34 -2.06 -3.99
CA GLY A 30 1.88 -3.33 -3.43
C GLY A 30 1.44 -4.32 -4.50
N TYR A 31 0.70 -3.89 -5.53
CA TYR A 31 0.33 -4.72 -6.66
C TYR A 31 1.56 -5.24 -7.42
N ILE A 32 2.52 -4.36 -7.73
CA ILE A 32 3.75 -4.72 -8.44
C ILE A 32 4.51 -5.79 -7.65
N PHE A 33 4.77 -5.57 -6.36
CA PHE A 33 5.50 -6.55 -5.55
C PHE A 33 4.73 -7.85 -5.35
N THR A 34 3.42 -7.78 -5.17
CA THR A 34 2.61 -9.00 -5.01
C THR A 34 2.66 -9.85 -6.27
N MET A 35 2.45 -9.25 -7.44
CA MET A 35 2.51 -9.96 -8.73
C MET A 35 3.91 -10.48 -9.04
N LEU A 36 4.95 -9.67 -8.79
CA LEU A 36 6.34 -10.07 -8.97
C LEU A 36 6.70 -11.22 -8.02
N GLY A 37 6.30 -11.15 -6.76
CA GLY A 37 6.51 -12.22 -5.79
C GLY A 37 5.78 -13.51 -6.17
N ILE A 38 4.53 -13.44 -6.64
CA ILE A 38 3.77 -14.62 -7.10
C ILE A 38 4.46 -15.27 -8.30
N THR A 39 4.86 -14.47 -9.28
CA THR A 39 5.52 -14.97 -10.49
C THR A 39 6.91 -15.55 -10.18
N LEU A 40 7.64 -15.01 -9.21
CA LEU A 40 8.87 -15.61 -8.68
C LEU A 40 8.59 -16.95 -7.97
N PHE A 41 7.58 -16.98 -7.10
CA PHE A 41 7.23 -18.18 -6.33
C PHE A 41 6.81 -19.35 -7.24
N LEU A 42 6.12 -19.04 -8.34
CA LEU A 42 5.68 -20.01 -9.34
C LEU A 42 6.73 -20.31 -10.41
N GLY A 43 7.90 -19.66 -10.38
CA GLY A 43 8.96 -19.85 -11.38
C GLY A 43 8.62 -19.34 -12.78
N LEU A 44 7.67 -18.40 -12.91
CA LEU A 44 7.16 -17.91 -14.20
C LEU A 44 8.03 -16.83 -14.86
N ASN A 45 8.99 -16.26 -14.14
CA ASN A 45 9.85 -15.17 -14.64
C ASN A 45 11.16 -15.64 -15.29
N GLY A 46 11.48 -16.94 -15.28
CA GLY A 46 12.76 -17.45 -15.79
C GLY A 46 14.00 -17.02 -14.97
N ILE A 47 13.79 -16.49 -13.77
CA ILE A 47 14.86 -16.11 -12.84
C ILE A 47 15.18 -17.32 -11.95
N GLU A 48 16.35 -17.89 -12.12
CA GLU A 48 16.85 -19.01 -11.33
C GLU A 48 17.63 -18.52 -10.09
N GLY A 49 17.66 -19.33 -9.03
CA GLY A 49 18.45 -19.03 -7.82
C GLY A 49 17.72 -18.24 -6.72
N ILE A 50 16.46 -17.87 -6.92
CA ILE A 50 15.61 -17.32 -5.85
C ILE A 50 14.91 -18.45 -5.12
N SER A 51 15.07 -18.50 -3.80
CA SER A 51 14.38 -19.47 -2.95
C SER A 51 12.90 -19.13 -2.79
N SER A 52 12.07 -20.15 -2.54
CA SER A 52 10.64 -19.95 -2.26
C SER A 52 10.39 -19.04 -1.06
N THR A 53 11.30 -19.02 -0.08
CA THR A 53 11.23 -18.15 1.09
C THR A 53 11.43 -16.68 0.72
N GLU A 54 12.39 -16.37 -0.16
CA GLU A 54 12.63 -15.01 -0.64
C GLU A 54 11.44 -14.51 -1.48
N ALA A 55 10.88 -15.36 -2.34
CA ALA A 55 9.68 -15.02 -3.10
C ALA A 55 8.48 -14.74 -2.16
N LEU A 56 8.30 -15.53 -1.11
CA LEU A 56 7.27 -15.31 -0.07
C LEU A 56 7.47 -13.98 0.67
N ILE A 57 8.70 -13.57 0.94
CA ILE A 57 8.99 -12.26 1.55
C ILE A 57 8.58 -11.13 0.62
N VAL A 58 8.82 -11.26 -0.69
CA VAL A 58 8.40 -10.26 -1.69
C VAL A 58 6.87 -10.15 -1.75
N ILE A 59 6.17 -11.29 -1.76
CA ILE A 59 4.69 -11.32 -1.68
C ILE A 59 4.21 -10.64 -0.39
N GLY A 60 4.79 -11.00 0.76
CA GLY A 60 4.43 -10.44 2.06
C GLY A 60 4.65 -8.92 2.11
N THR A 61 5.73 -8.43 1.50
CA THR A 61 6.01 -6.99 1.39
C THR A 61 4.96 -6.29 0.52
N GLY A 62 4.58 -6.90 -0.62
CA GLY A 62 3.51 -6.39 -1.48
C GLY A 62 2.18 -6.28 -0.74
N LEU A 63 1.80 -7.31 0.02
CA LEU A 63 0.59 -7.30 0.85
C LEU A 63 0.66 -6.22 1.95
N ALA A 64 1.81 -6.05 2.60
CA ALA A 64 2.00 -4.98 3.58
C ALA A 64 1.81 -3.58 2.97
N CYS A 65 2.31 -3.35 1.75
CA CYS A 65 2.08 -2.11 1.00
C CYS A 65 0.60 -1.91 0.67
N ILE A 66 -0.14 -2.95 0.29
CA ILE A 66 -1.59 -2.87 0.05
C ILE A 66 -2.33 -2.49 1.34
N ILE A 67 -1.96 -3.09 2.48
CA ILE A 67 -2.54 -2.75 3.79
C ILE A 67 -2.27 -1.28 4.13
N ALA A 68 -1.05 -0.79 3.90
CA ALA A 68 -0.72 0.62 4.08
C ALA A 68 -1.54 1.54 3.13
N GLY A 69 -1.74 1.11 1.88
CA GLY A 69 -2.60 1.80 0.93
C GLY A 69 -4.06 1.88 1.40
N TYR A 70 -4.60 0.78 1.93
CA TYR A 70 -5.94 0.74 2.54
C TYR A 70 -6.05 1.66 3.77
N ALA A 71 -5.00 1.75 4.59
CA ALA A 71 -4.94 2.71 5.68
C ALA A 71 -4.93 4.16 5.15
N GLY A 72 -4.24 4.44 4.04
CA GLY A 72 -4.31 5.71 3.32
C GLY A 72 -5.72 6.08 2.88
N TRP A 73 -6.49 5.12 2.32
CA TRP A 73 -7.90 5.32 1.99
C TRP A 73 -8.74 5.68 3.22
N LYS A 74 -8.56 4.95 4.33
CA LYS A 74 -9.25 5.24 5.60
C LYS A 74 -8.89 6.62 6.14
N GLY A 75 -7.64 7.05 5.98
CA GLY A 75 -7.19 8.40 6.31
C GLY A 75 -7.87 9.45 5.44
N PHE A 76 -7.89 9.26 4.12
CA PHE A 76 -8.58 10.16 3.19
C PHE A 76 -10.06 10.32 3.55
N MET A 77 -10.77 9.21 3.75
CA MET A 77 -12.18 9.23 4.16
C MET A 77 -12.43 9.89 5.53
N GLY A 78 -11.41 9.96 6.39
CA GLY A 78 -11.51 10.60 7.71
C GLY A 78 -11.12 12.08 7.74
N PHE A 79 -10.45 12.59 6.70
CA PHE A 79 -10.01 13.99 6.59
C PHE A 79 -10.77 14.77 5.52
N ALA A 80 -11.13 14.12 4.41
CA ALA A 80 -11.84 14.75 3.29
C ALA A 80 -13.37 14.68 3.42
N TYR A 81 -13.88 13.71 4.19
CA TYR A 81 -15.31 13.52 4.50
C TYR A 81 -15.52 13.50 6.02
#